data_AF-A0A8W8HM07-F1
#
_entry.id   AF-A0A8W8HM07-F1
#
_cell.length_a   1.000
_cell.length_b   1.000
_cell.length_c   1.000
_cell.angle_alpha   90.00
_cell.angle_beta   90.00
_cell.angle_gamma   90.00
#
_symmetry.space_group_name_H-M   'P 1'
#
loop_
_entity.id
_entity.type
_entity.pdbx_description
1 polymer ?
#
loop_
_entity_poly.entity_id
_entity_poly.type
_entity_poly.pdbx_seq_one_letter_code
_entity_poly.pdbx_strand_id
1 'polypeptide(L)'
;RSVSPRAVLGMTVEQTSVRFTLLHADESMLERIKKSDGSVRFDTEEEERPMFYYSKPLNYLKRRDRLELMEALLQIRMMQKRFEQ
;
A
#
# COMPACT_ATOMS: atom_id res chain seq x y z
N ARG A 1 13.64 5.76 -10.34
CA ARG A 1 12.48 6.66 -10.16
C ARG A 1 11.94 6.43 -8.75
N SER A 2 11.85 7.53 -8.00
CA SER A 2 11.59 7.63 -6.57
C SER A 2 10.25 7.04 -6.17
N VAL A 3 10.21 6.47 -4.96
CA VAL A 3 8.96 6.21 -4.24
C VAL A 3 8.27 7.54 -4.07
N SER A 4 7.10 7.69 -4.66
CA SER A 4 6.31 8.89 -4.42
C SER A 4 5.94 8.90 -2.94
N PRO A 5 6.23 9.96 -2.16
CA PRO A 5 5.79 10.09 -0.76
C PRO A 5 4.26 10.14 -0.62
N ARG A 6 3.53 10.00 -1.74
CA ARG A 6 2.08 10.09 -1.93
C ARG A 6 1.39 8.72 -1.98
N ALA A 7 1.93 7.71 -1.29
CA ALA A 7 1.28 6.41 -1.27
C ALA A 7 1.51 5.61 0.01
N VAL A 8 0.46 4.92 0.47
CA VAL A 8 0.51 3.94 1.56
C VAL A 8 0.38 2.55 0.97
N LEU A 9 1.31 1.66 1.33
CA LEU A 9 1.23 0.25 0.96
C LEU A 9 0.67 -0.55 2.14
N GLY A 10 -0.38 -1.31 1.87
CA GLY A 10 -0.95 -2.30 2.77
C GLY A 10 -0.76 -3.72 2.25
N MET A 11 -0.83 -4.67 3.18
CA MET A 11 -0.83 -6.09 2.86
C MET A 11 -1.89 -6.77 3.73
N THR A 12 -2.72 -7.60 3.10
CA THR A 12 -3.71 -8.43 3.79
C THR A 12 -3.36 -9.89 3.55
N VAL A 13 -3.40 -10.69 4.61
CA VAL A 13 -3.20 -12.14 4.55
C VAL A 13 -4.46 -12.82 5.08
N GLU A 14 -5.13 -13.57 4.22
CA GLU A 14 -6.33 -14.34 4.53
C GLU A 14 -6.06 -15.80 4.22
N GLN A 15 -5.93 -16.62 5.27
CA GLN A 15 -5.48 -18.01 5.16
C GLN A 15 -4.16 -18.09 4.36
N THR A 16 -4.22 -18.60 3.12
CA THR A 16 -3.06 -18.77 2.23
C THR A 16 -2.95 -17.68 1.17
N SER A 17 -3.94 -16.79 1.08
CA SER A 17 -4.04 -15.73 0.09
C SER A 17 -3.47 -14.44 0.64
N VAL A 18 -2.56 -13.82 -0.11
CA VAL A 18 -1.95 -12.54 0.18
C VAL A 18 -2.39 -11.55 -0.88
N ARG A 19 -2.79 -10.35 -0.47
CA ARG A 19 -3.09 -9.24 -1.37
C ARG A 19 -2.34 -8.00 -0.93
N PHE A 20 -1.68 -7.34 -1.87
CA PHE A 20 -1.12 -6.01 -1.66
C PHE A 20 -2.14 -4.96 -2.09
N THR A 21 -2.22 -3.90 -1.31
CA THR A 21 -3.06 -2.73 -1.58
C THR A 21 -2.16 -1.51 -1.61
N LEU A 22 -2.25 -0.71 -2.67
CA LEU A 22 -1.61 0.59 -2.74
C LEU A 22 -2.70 1.66 -2.68
N LEU A 23 -2.64 2.48 -1.64
CA LEU A 23 -3.43 3.69 -1.50
C LEU A 23 -2.61 4.85 -2.07
N HIS A 24 -3.03 5.42 -3.18
CA HIS A 24 -2.45 6.65 -3.71
C HIS A 24 -3.24 7.85 -3.18
N ALA A 25 -2.54 8.77 -2.53
CA ALA A 25 -3.12 9.92 -1.84
C ALA A 25 -2.11 11.07 -1.85
N ASP A 26 -2.57 12.30 -2.06
CA ASP A 26 -1.69 13.47 -1.94
C ASP A 26 -1.17 13.66 -0.50
N GLU A 27 -0.21 14.56 -0.33
CA GLU A 27 0.46 14.78 0.94
C GLU A 27 -0.48 15.34 2.02
N SER A 28 -1.40 16.25 1.65
CA SER A 28 -2.41 16.79 2.56
C SER A 28 -3.35 15.71 3.10
N MET A 29 -3.74 14.78 2.25
CA MET A 29 -4.59 13.65 2.60
C MET A 29 -3.86 12.67 3.49
N LEU A 30 -2.59 12.37 3.19
CA LEU A 30 -1.79 11.50 4.06
C LEU A 30 -1.64 12.08 5.47
N GLU A 31 -1.46 13.40 5.59
CA GLU A 31 -1.43 14.06 6.90
C GLU A 31 -2.77 13.99 7.64
N ARG A 32 -3.90 14.10 6.92
CA ARG A 32 -5.23 13.87 7.51
C ARG A 32 -5.42 12.44 8.00
N ILE A 33 -4.98 11.45 7.21
CA ILE A 33 -5.02 10.04 7.58
C ILE A 33 -4.17 9.77 8.83
N LYS A 34 -2.95 10.29 8.89
CA LYS A 34 -2.05 10.12 10.06
C LYS A 34 -2.60 10.75 11.34
N LYS A 35 -3.32 11.87 11.23
CA LYS A 35 -3.88 12.59 12.39
C LYS A 35 -5.25 12.08 12.82
N SER A 36 -5.88 11.20 12.04
CA SER A 36 -7.19 10.65 12.38
C SER A 36 -7.05 9.44 13.30
N ASP A 37 -7.77 9.44 14.42
CA ASP A 37 -7.89 8.28 15.33
C ASP A 37 -8.96 7.27 14.87
N GLY A 38 -9.09 7.07 13.56
CA GLY A 38 -10.11 6.18 13.01
C GLY A 38 -10.38 6.40 11.53
N SER A 39 -11.60 6.81 11.19
CA SER A 39 -12.04 6.99 9.81
C SER A 39 -11.84 8.42 9.32
N VAL A 40 -11.23 8.60 8.14
CA VAL A 40 -11.25 9.86 7.39
C VAL A 40 -12.45 9.87 6.45
N ARG A 41 -13.24 10.95 6.48
CA ARG A 41 -14.31 11.22 5.50
C ARG A 41 -13.78 12.19 4.45
N PHE A 42 -14.08 11.90 3.18
CA PHE A 42 -13.74 12.74 2.04
C PHE A 42 -15.03 13.28 1.45
N ASP A 43 -15.15 14.61 1.38
CA ASP A 43 -16.29 15.26 0.75
C ASP A 43 -16.14 15.17 -0.77
N THR A 44 -17.21 14.74 -1.44
CA THR A 44 -17.22 14.41 -2.88
C THR A 44 -16.99 15.58 -3.81
N GLU A 45 -17.19 16.80 -3.33
CA GLU A 45 -17.29 18.00 -4.17
C GLU A 45 -16.02 18.88 -4.12
N GLU A 46 -15.19 18.73 -3.09
CA GLU A 46 -14.02 19.61 -2.87
C GLU A 46 -12.68 18.86 -2.81
N GLU A 47 -12.67 17.54 -2.57
CA GLU A 47 -11.44 16.77 -2.35
C GLU A 47 -11.27 15.68 -3.41
N GLU A 48 -10.07 15.58 -4.01
CA GLU A 48 -9.71 14.40 -4.80
C GLU A 48 -9.74 13.18 -3.88
N ARG A 49 -10.45 12.12 -4.29
CA ARG A 49 -10.57 10.90 -3.48
C ARG A 49 -9.28 10.06 -3.57
N PRO A 50 -8.90 9.37 -2.47
CA PRO A 50 -7.82 8.41 -2.54
C PRO A 50 -8.11 7.32 -3.56
N MET A 51 -7.11 6.94 -4.34
CA MET A 51 -7.20 5.87 -5.32
C MET A 51 -6.60 4.59 -4.75
N PHE A 52 -7.39 3.53 -4.72
CA PHE A 52 -6.95 2.20 -4.28
C PHE A 52 -6.60 1.32 -5.48
N TYR A 53 -5.41 0.73 -5.44
CA TYR A 53 -4.97 -0.30 -6.38
C TYR A 53 -4.75 -1.61 -5.62
N TYR A 54 -5.23 -2.70 -6.18
CA TYR A 54 -5.15 -4.02 -5.56
C TYR A 54 -4.35 -4.96 -6.46
N SER A 55 -3.45 -5.73 -5.87
CA SER A 55 -2.87 -6.87 -6.58
C SER A 55 -3.94 -7.95 -6.77
N LYS A 56 -3.72 -8.82 -7.76
CA LYS A 56 -4.37 -10.14 -7.75
C LYS A 56 -4.05 -10.86 -6.42
N PRO A 57 -4.95 -11.72 -5.92
CA PRO A 57 -4.63 -12.57 -4.77
C PRO A 57 -3.50 -13.53 -5.13
N LEU A 58 -2.49 -13.62 -4.28
CA LEU A 58 -1.31 -14.48 -4.41
C LEU A 58 -1.37 -15.58 -3.37
N ASN A 59 -1.25 -16.85 -3.76
CA ASN A 59 -1.27 -17.95 -2.82
C ASN A 59 0.16 -18.40 -2.47
N TYR A 60 0.63 -18.17 -1.25
CA TYR A 60 2.02 -18.50 -0.88
C TYR A 60 2.33 -20.00 -0.88
N LEU A 61 1.33 -20.89 -0.96
CA LEU A 61 1.57 -22.32 -1.16
C LEU A 61 1.94 -22.64 -2.62
N LYS A 62 1.58 -21.78 -3.58
CA LYS A 62 1.95 -21.93 -5.00
C LYS A 62 3.36 -21.41 -5.24
N ARG A 63 4.21 -22.23 -5.86
CA ARG A 63 5.62 -21.89 -6.13
C ARG A 63 5.77 -20.59 -6.94
N ARG A 64 4.92 -20.40 -7.96
CA ARG A 64 4.94 -19.20 -8.81
C ARG A 64 4.65 -17.94 -8.01
N ASP A 65 3.58 -17.97 -7.22
CA ASP A 65 3.13 -16.84 -6.41
C ASP A 65 4.14 -16.51 -5.30
N ARG A 66 4.86 -17.50 -4.76
CA ARG A 66 5.96 -17.24 -3.80
C ARG A 66 7.06 -16.36 -4.37
N LEU A 67 7.43 -16.55 -5.64
CA LEU A 67 8.48 -15.73 -6.26
C LEU A 67 8.01 -14.27 -6.35
N GLU A 68 6.78 -14.06 -6.80
CA GLU A 68 6.17 -12.73 -6.89
C GLU A 68 6.03 -12.07 -5.50
N LEU A 69 5.64 -12.84 -4.49
CA LEU A 69 5.59 -12.37 -3.10
C LEU A 69 6.95 -11.96 -2.56
N MET A 70 7.99 -12.78 -2.78
CA MET A 70 9.35 -12.47 -2.33
C MET A 70 9.91 -11.23 -3.01
N GLU A 71 9.70 -11.08 -4.32
CA GLU A 71 10.10 -9.88 -5.06
C GLU A 71 9.43 -8.62 -4.50
N ALA A 72 8.11 -8.68 -4.25
CA ALA A 72 7.37 -7.58 -3.65
C ALA A 72 7.92 -7.23 -2.26
N LEU A 73 8.12 -8.22 -1.38
CA LEU A 73 8.64 -7.98 -0.02
C LEU A 73 10.07 -7.42 -0.03
N LEU A 74 10.93 -7.88 -0.95
CA LEU A 74 12.28 -7.33 -1.13
C LEU A 74 12.23 -5.87 -1.58
N GLN A 75 11.36 -5.53 -2.52
CA GLN A 75 11.17 -4.13 -2.95
C GLN A 75 10.73 -3.25 -1.77
N ILE A 76 9.75 -3.70 -0.98
CA ILE A 76 9.28 -2.99 0.21
C ILE A 76 10.43 -2.77 1.20
N ARG A 77 11.23 -3.80 1.48
CA ARG A 77 12.37 -3.71 2.40
C ARG A 77 13.43 -2.73 1.91
N MET A 78 13.72 -2.72 0.61
CA MET A 78 14.65 -1.76 0.00
C MET A 78 14.12 -0.33 0.09
N MET A 79 12.81 -0.13 -0.06
CA MET A 79 12.18 1.18 0.11
C MET A 79 12.32 1.66 1.56
N GLN A 80 11.95 0.83 2.54
CA GLN A 80 12.10 1.15 3.97
C GLN A 80 13.53 1.56 4.32
N LYS A 81 14.52 0.78 3.86
CA LYS A 81 15.95 1.08 4.07
C LYS A 81 16.39 2.44 3.53
N ARG A 82 15.75 2.96 2.48
CA ARG A 82 16.07 4.27 1.90
C ARG A 82 15.41 5.44 2.65
N PHE A 83 14.32 5.19 3.37
CA PHE A 83 13.62 6.20 4.17
C PHE A 83 14.08 6.24 5.64
N GLU A 84 14.67 5.15 6.14
CA GLU A 84 15.25 5.06 7.50
C GLU A 84 16.70 5.60 7.58
N GLN A 85 17.29 6.04 6.46
CA GLN A 85 18.63 6.68 6.37
C GLN A 85 18.49 8.17 6.15
#